data_AF-A0A9P9RZZ0-F1
#
_entry.id   AF-A0A9P9RZZ0-F1
#
_cell.length_a   1.000
_cell.length_b   1.000
_cell.length_c   1.000
_cell.angle_alpha   90.00
_cell.angle_beta   90.00
_cell.angle_gamma   90.00
#
_symmetry.space_group_name_H-M   'P 1'
#
loop_
_entity.id
_entity.type
_entity.pdbx_description
1 polymer ?
#
loop_
_entity_poly.entity_id
_entity_poly.type
_entity_poly.pdbx_seq_one_letter_code
_entity_poly.pdbx_strand_id
1 'polypeptide(L)' 'METGTEENRKNAGLADTSLQVDLMTDLISLDSSGDAVHAVGDPNTDGTIRFLISTKVLSLASLVFAKMFGPDFQE' A
#
# COMPACT_ATOMS: atom_id res chain seq x y z
N MET A 1 23.54 50.68 -7.67
CA MET A 1 23.10 49.31 -7.40
C MET A 1 22.01 49.01 -8.40
N GLU A 2 22.40 48.34 -9.48
CA GLU A 2 21.58 48.07 -10.66
C GLU A 2 20.64 46.90 -10.37
N THR A 3 19.34 47.06 -10.62
CA THR A 3 18.34 46.00 -10.49
C THR A 3 18.33 45.18 -11.77
N GLY A 4 19.02 44.04 -11.74
CA GLY A 4 18.97 43.02 -12.79
C GLY A 4 17.56 42.47 -12.95
N THR A 5 17.08 42.48 -14.18
CA THR A 5 15.80 41.92 -14.63
C THR A 5 16.11 40.60 -15.33
N GLU A 6 15.64 39.47 -14.79
CA GLU A 6 15.76 38.14 -15.38
C GLU A 6 14.59 37.29 -14.85
N GLU A 7 13.96 36.39 -15.57
CA GLU A 7 13.79 36.16 -17.00
C GLU A 7 12.58 35.21 -17.10
N ASN A 8 11.94 35.21 -18.25
CA ASN A 8 10.69 34.52 -18.52
C ASN A 8 10.96 33.10 -19.06
N ARG A 9 9.98 32.21 -18.88
CA ARG A 9 9.64 30.99 -19.67
C ARG A 9 10.10 29.61 -19.18
N LYS A 10 9.09 28.86 -18.73
CA LYS A 10 8.65 27.52 -19.18
C LYS A 10 9.72 26.45 -19.45
N ASN A 11 9.69 25.37 -18.66
CA ASN A 11 9.79 23.98 -19.12
C ASN A 11 9.12 23.12 -18.02
N ALA A 12 7.91 22.62 -18.24
CA ALA A 12 7.61 21.39 -18.96
C ALA A 12 8.11 20.14 -18.22
N GLY A 13 7.16 19.43 -17.62
CA GLY A 13 7.22 17.99 -17.46
C GLY A 13 8.21 17.47 -16.43
N LEU A 14 7.83 17.55 -15.16
CA LEU A 14 7.78 16.32 -14.38
C LEU A 14 6.39 16.27 -13.79
N ALA A 15 5.54 15.38 -14.32
CA ALA A 15 4.61 14.72 -13.45
C ALA A 15 5.49 14.01 -12.44
N ASP A 16 5.81 14.74 -11.36
CA ASP A 16 6.25 14.17 -10.13
C ASP A 16 5.20 13.12 -9.83
N THR A 17 5.54 11.87 -10.13
CA THR A 17 4.93 10.71 -9.49
C THR A 17 5.21 10.94 -8.02
N SER A 18 4.39 11.80 -7.41
CA SER A 18 4.24 11.92 -5.99
C SER A 18 3.79 10.53 -5.57
N LEU A 19 4.77 9.69 -5.27
CA LEU A 19 4.57 8.48 -4.52
C LEU A 19 3.77 8.96 -3.30
N GLN A 20 2.54 8.48 -3.20
CA GLN A 20 1.63 8.76 -2.10
C GLN A 20 2.27 8.21 -0.82
N VAL A 21 3.15 8.99 -0.22
CA VAL A 21 3.72 8.72 1.09
C VAL A 21 2.80 9.40 2.09
N ASP A 22 1.69 8.73 2.48
CA ASP A 22 1.11 8.93 3.83
C ASP A 22 0.09 7.86 4.32
N LEU A 23 0.18 6.60 3.85
CA LEU A 23 -0.54 5.46 4.46
C LEU A 23 0.19 4.11 4.32
N MET A 24 1.39 4.10 3.73
CA MET A 24 2.11 2.87 3.32
C MET A 24 3.33 2.54 4.18
N THR A 25 3.69 3.36 5.17
CA THR A 25 4.89 3.13 6.01
C THR A 25 4.79 1.84 6.84
N ASP A 26 3.57 1.36 7.10
CA ASP A 26 3.30 0.19 7.94
C ASP A 26 2.78 -1.03 7.17
N LEU A 27 2.82 -1.01 5.83
CA LEU A 27 2.37 -2.13 4.99
C LEU A 27 3.55 -3.04 4.62
N ILE A 28 3.60 -4.21 5.25
CA ILE A 28 4.61 -5.24 4.98
C ILE A 28 4.15 -6.06 3.77
N SER A 29 4.87 -5.99 2.65
CA SER A 29 4.60 -6.83 1.48
C SER A 29 5.23 -8.21 1.64
N LEU A 30 4.39 -9.25 1.76
CA LEU A 30 4.81 -10.65 1.78
C LEU A 30 4.75 -11.29 0.38
N ASP A 31 3.93 -10.73 -0.50
CA ASP A 31 3.75 -11.17 -1.88
C ASP A 31 3.61 -9.95 -2.80
N SER A 32 4.49 -9.85 -3.81
CA SER A 32 4.46 -8.76 -4.78
C SER A 32 3.21 -8.77 -5.68
N SER A 33 2.52 -9.90 -5.74
CA SER A 33 1.24 -10.09 -6.44
C SER A 33 0.03 -10.14 -5.49
N GLY A 34 0.22 -9.75 -4.23
CA GLY A 34 -0.83 -9.78 -3.21
C GLY A 34 -2.05 -8.94 -3.59
N ASP A 35 -3.22 -9.49 -3.34
CA ASP A 35 -4.53 -8.91 -3.64
C ASP A 35 -5.37 -8.63 -2.39
N ALA A 36 -4.87 -8.98 -1.19
CA ALA A 36 -5.51 -8.68 0.09
C ALA A 36 -4.56 -8.04 1.10
N VAL A 37 -5.13 -7.18 1.95
CA VAL A 37 -4.44 -6.57 3.09
C VAL A 37 -4.96 -7.20 4.38
N HIS A 38 -4.11 -7.93 5.09
CA HIS A 38 -4.44 -8.50 6.38
C HIS A 38 -3.93 -7.60 7.51
N ALA A 39 -4.84 -7.12 8.35
CA ALA A 39 -4.55 -6.24 9.48
C ALA A 39 -4.61 -7.02 10.79
N VAL A 40 -3.51 -7.06 11.53
CA VAL A 40 -3.39 -7.75 12.81
C VAL A 40 -3.03 -6.73 13.89
N GLY A 41 -3.80 -6.69 14.97
CA GLY A 41 -3.45 -5.87 16.13
C GLY A 41 -2.15 -6.37 16.76
N ASP A 42 -1.21 -5.46 17.02
CA ASP A 42 -0.01 -5.80 17.78
C ASP A 42 -0.39 -5.97 19.25
N PRO A 43 -0.16 -7.13 19.90
CA PRO A 43 -0.52 -7.32 21.29
C PRO A 43 0.31 -6.46 22.27
N ASN A 44 1.43 -5.88 21.83
CA ASN A 44 2.33 -5.10 22.68
C ASN A 44 2.15 -3.59 22.55
N THR A 45 1.38 -3.13 21.56
CA THR A 45 1.16 -1.71 21.27
C THR A 45 -0.31 -1.49 20.87
N ASP A 46 -0.80 -0.24 20.86
CA ASP A 46 -2.12 0.06 20.26
C ASP A 46 -2.07 0.07 18.71
N GLY A 47 -1.01 -0.49 18.12
CA GLY A 47 -0.73 -0.49 16.70
C GLY A 47 -1.44 -1.61 15.94
N THR A 48 -1.53 -1.44 14.63
CA THR A 48 -2.01 -2.48 13.71
C THR A 48 -0.94 -2.74 12.67
N ILE A 49 -0.46 -3.98 12.59
CA ILE A 49 0.48 -4.41 11.56
C ILE A 49 -0.33 -4.84 10.35
N ARG A 50 0.04 -4.33 9.17
CA ARG A 50 -0.67 -4.62 7.91
C ARG A 50 0.23 -5.42 6.99
N PHE A 51 -0.32 -6.47 6.40
CA PHE A 51 0.39 -7.35 5.47
C PHE A 51 -0.30 -7.37 4.11
N LEU A 52 0.43 -7.10 3.03
CA LEU A 52 -0.04 -7.34 1.67
C LEU A 52 0.33 -8.78 1.27
N ILE A 53 -0.68 -9.60 0.95
CA ILE A 53 -0.51 -11.02 0.67
C ILE A 53 -1.58 -11.52 -0.31
N SER A 54 -1.28 -12.59 -1.06
CA SER A 54 -2.26 -13.19 -1.97
C SER A 54 -3.31 -14.02 -1.23
N THR A 55 -4.59 -13.77 -1.53
CA THR A 55 -5.75 -14.57 -1.10
C THR A 55 -5.61 -16.04 -1.51
N LYS A 56 -5.01 -16.30 -2.68
CA LYS A 56 -4.76 -17.66 -3.19
C LYS A 56 -3.74 -18.39 -2.32
N VAL A 57 -2.66 -17.71 -1.94
CA VAL A 57 -1.63 -18.28 -1.06
C VAL A 57 -2.23 -18.58 0.31
N LEU A 58 -2.99 -17.64 0.89
CA LEU A 58 -3.69 -17.85 2.16
C LEU A 58 -4.70 -19.02 2.09
N SER A 59 -5.44 -19.12 0.99
CA SER A 59 -6.41 -20.21 0.77
C SER A 59 -5.76 -21.57 0.67
N LEU A 60 -4.58 -21.66 0.03
CA LEU A 60 -3.82 -22.91 -0.03
C LEU A 60 -3.23 -23.29 1.33
N ALA A 61 -2.86 -22.30 2.15
CA ALA A 61 -2.29 -22.51 3.47
C ALA A 61 -3.31 -22.86 4.55
N SER A 62 -4.59 -22.46 4.40
CA SER A 62 -5.63 -22.67 5.42
C SER A 62 -7.02 -22.83 4.82
N LEU A 63 -7.73 -23.88 5.27
CA LEU A 63 -9.15 -24.09 4.94
C LEU A 63 -10.06 -22.95 5.43
N VAL A 64 -9.66 -22.23 6.48
CA VAL A 64 -10.42 -21.07 6.97
C VAL A 64 -10.38 -19.97 5.92
N PHE A 65 -9.19 -19.63 5.44
CA PHE A 65 -9.02 -18.61 4.39
C PHE A 65 -9.63 -19.06 3.07
N ALA A 66 -9.53 -20.35 2.71
CA ALA A 66 -10.18 -20.87 1.51
C ALA A 66 -11.71 -20.69 1.54
N LYS A 67 -12.33 -20.82 2.72
CA LYS A 67 -13.77 -20.56 2.90
C LYS A 67 -14.08 -19.06 2.96
N MET A 68 -13.22 -18.27 3.61
CA MET A 68 -13.37 -16.82 3.75
C MET A 68 -13.28 -16.10 2.40
N PHE A 69 -12.39 -16.53 1.50
CA PHE A 69 -12.28 -15.96 0.15
C PHE A 69 -13.12 -16.73 -0.89
N GLY A 70 -13.98 -17.64 -0.42
CA GLY A 70 -14.91 -18.39 -1.25
C GLY A 70 -16.18 -17.59 -1.59
N PRO A 71 -16.97 -18.04 -2.58
CA PRO A 71 -18.18 -17.35 -3.01
C PRO A 71 -19.28 -17.25 -1.95
N ASP A 72 -19.18 -18.05 -0.89
CA ASP A 72 -20.19 -18.17 0.16
C ASP A 72 -19.97 -17.17 1.32
N PHE A 73 -18.87 -16.41 1.31
CA PHE A 73 -18.55 -15.41 2.31
C PHE A 73 -18.65 -14.01 1.71
N GLN A 74 -19.47 -13.14 2.32
CA GLN A 74 -19.44 -11.71 2.03
C GLN A 74 -18.45 -11.04 2.99
N GLU A 75 -17.39 -10.49 2.42
CA GLU A 75 -16.30 -9.77 3.11
C GLU A 75 -16.74 -8.40 3.65
#